data_AF-A0A010RVH0-F1
#
_entry.id   AF-A0A010RVH0-F1
#
_cell.length_a   1.000
_cell.length_b   1.000
_cell.length_c   1.000
_cell.angle_alpha   90.00
_cell.angle_beta   90.00
_cell.angle_gamma   90.00
#
_symmetry.space_group_name_H-M   'P 1'
#
loop_
_entity.id
_entity.type
_entity.pdbx_description
1 polymer ?
#
loop_
_entity_poly.entity_id
_entity_poly.type
_entity_poly.pdbx_seq_one_letter_code
_entity_poly.pdbx_strand_id
1 'polypeptide(L)' 'MTSWSVTKFQPGADGTPPLYAFGSTVTWDSLQQIKAAFAGPEAGGIMGDVPNFSNKQPIFLTGEVLKRTVES' A
#
# COMPACT_ATOMS: atom_id res chain seq x y z
N MET A 1 -8.89 -9.88 -3.89
CA MET A 1 -8.43 -9.04 -2.77
C MET A 1 -9.03 -9.58 -1.49
N THR A 2 -8.21 -9.82 -0.47
CA THR A 2 -8.65 -10.48 0.78
C THR A 2 -8.78 -9.49 1.92
N SER A 3 -7.93 -8.46 1.97
CA SER A 3 -7.98 -7.40 2.99
C SER A 3 -7.23 -6.16 2.51
N TRP A 4 -7.60 -4.98 3.02
CA TRP A 4 -6.89 -3.74 2.79
C TRP A 4 -6.79 -2.94 4.09
N SER A 5 -5.72 -2.16 4.22
CA SER A 5 -5.55 -1.20 5.31
C SER A 5 -4.85 0.06 4.82
N VAL A 6 -5.06 1.15 5.56
CA VAL A 6 -4.36 2.42 5.37
C VAL A 6 -3.70 2.79 6.68
N THR A 7 -2.43 3.15 6.61
CA THR A 7 -1.61 3.50 7.77
C THR A 7 -1.05 4.90 7.56
N LYS A 8 -1.39 5.82 8.46
CA LYS A 8 -0.68 7.10 8.57
C LYS A 8 0.57 6.89 9.39
N PHE A 9 1.73 7.17 8.82
CA PHE A 9 2.99 7.02 9.55
C PHE A 9 3.17 8.20 10.51
N GLN A 10 3.63 7.87 11.71
CA GLN A 10 3.96 8.85 12.74
C GLN A 10 5.48 9.08 12.76
N PRO A 11 5.95 10.19 13.35
CA PRO A 11 7.37 10.37 13.64
C PRO A 11 7.94 9.17 14.40
N GLY A 12 9.23 8.93 14.22
CA GLY A 12 9.98 7.95 15.02
C GLY A 12 9.90 8.31 16.51
N ALA A 13 10.21 7.34 17.39
CA ALA A 13 10.26 7.58 18.82
C ALA A 13 11.27 8.68 19.20
N ASP A 14 12.28 8.88 18.35
CA ASP A 14 13.30 9.92 18.40
C ASP A 14 12.84 11.28 17.79
N GLY A 15 11.61 11.35 17.26
CA GLY A 15 11.05 12.55 16.65
C GLY A 15 11.41 12.78 15.19
N THR A 16 12.22 11.90 14.56
CA THR A 16 12.53 12.01 13.13
C THR A 16 11.25 11.93 12.30
N PRO A 17 11.04 12.85 11.34
CA PRO A 17 9.87 12.83 10.49
C PRO A 17 9.81 11.54 9.66
N PRO A 18 8.61 10.98 9.43
CA PRO A 18 8.47 9.73 8.69
C PRO A 18 8.86 9.92 7.22
N LEU A 19 9.53 8.93 6.65
CA LEU A 19 9.93 8.93 5.23
C LEU A 19 8.72 8.97 4.27
N TYR A 20 7.58 8.44 4.72
CA TYR A 20 6.32 8.40 3.98
C TYR A 20 5.21 8.99 4.85
N ALA A 21 4.30 9.78 4.29
CA ALA A 21 3.19 10.36 5.05
C ALA A 21 2.11 9.30 5.41
N PHE A 22 1.82 8.41 4.47
CA PHE A 22 0.89 7.30 4.64
C PHE A 22 1.25 6.16 3.69
N GLY A 23 0.74 4.96 3.97
CA GLY A 23 0.86 3.79 3.12
C GLY A 23 -0.44 3.00 3.11
N SER A 24 -0.71 2.29 2.02
CA SER A 24 -1.80 1.32 1.96
C SER A 24 -1.25 -0.06 1.67
N THR A 25 -1.72 -1.05 2.43
CA THR A 25 -1.37 -2.45 2.23
C THR A 25 -2.59 -3.19 1.75
N VAL A 26 -2.49 -3.80 0.58
CA VAL A 26 -3.54 -4.64 0.02
C VAL A 26 -3.06 -6.09 0.01
N THR A 27 -3.78 -6.96 0.70
CA THR A 27 -3.53 -8.40 0.74
C THR A 27 -4.31 -9.09 -0.37
N TRP A 28 -3.64 -9.98 -1.08
CA TRP A 28 -4.20 -10.82 -2.14
C TRP A 28 -3.84 -12.29 -1.87
N ASP A 29 -4.70 -13.22 -2.26
CA ASP A 29 -4.43 -14.66 -2.11
C ASP A 29 -3.40 -15.20 -3.10
N SER A 30 -3.13 -14.49 -4.20
CA SER A 30 -2.20 -14.96 -5.23
C SER A 30 -1.59 -13.82 -6.03
N LEU A 31 -0.32 -14.00 -6.41
CA LEU A 31 0.43 -13.05 -7.23
C LEU A 31 -0.24 -12.79 -8.61
N GLN A 32 -0.94 -13.78 -9.17
CA GLN A 32 -1.71 -13.61 -10.41
C GLN A 32 -2.82 -12.57 -10.28
N GLN A 33 -3.49 -12.51 -9.13
CA GLN A 33 -4.54 -11.51 -8.88
C GLN A 33 -3.94 -10.10 -8.80
N ILE A 34 -2.74 -9.96 -8.22
CA ILE A 34 -2.01 -8.70 -8.20
C ILE A 34 -1.73 -8.24 -9.62
N LYS A 35 -1.17 -9.10 -10.48
CA LYS A 35 -0.88 -8.76 -11.88
C LYS A 35 -2.14 -8.39 -12.66
N ALA A 36 -3.24 -9.13 -12.47
CA ALA A 36 -4.51 -8.83 -13.12
C ALA A 36 -5.08 -7.48 -12.65
N ALA A 37 -5.00 -7.17 -11.36
CA ALA A 37 -5.45 -5.88 -10.80
C ALA A 37 -4.63 -4.71 -11.34
N PHE A 38 -3.29 -4.84 -11.41
CA PHE A 38 -2.41 -3.81 -11.99
C PHE A 38 -2.57 -3.66 -13.50
N ALA A 39 -2.98 -4.71 -14.22
CA ALA A 39 -3.30 -4.66 -15.65
C ALA A 39 -4.73 -4.16 -15.93
N GLY A 40 -5.57 -4.07 -14.89
CA GLY A 40 -6.95 -3.64 -15.01
C GLY A 40 -7.08 -2.11 -15.17
N PRO A 41 -8.16 -1.64 -15.80
CA PRO A 41 -8.42 -0.20 -15.98
C PRO A 41 -8.56 0.56 -14.65
N GLU A 42 -8.90 -0.14 -13.57
CA GLU A 42 -9.01 0.41 -12.21
C GLU A 42 -7.65 0.89 -11.64
N ALA A 43 -6.54 0.25 -12.01
CA ALA A 43 -5.20 0.69 -11.60
C ALA A 43 -4.87 2.08 -12.17
N GLY A 44 -5.31 2.37 -13.39
CA GLY A 44 -5.16 3.68 -14.01
C GLY A 44 -5.94 4.77 -13.28
N GLY A 45 -7.14 4.45 -12.78
CA GLY A 45 -7.95 5.35 -11.96
C GLY A 45 -7.30 5.70 -10.62
N ILE A 46 -6.76 4.69 -9.92
CA ILE A 46 -6.04 4.87 -8.64
C ILE A 46 -4.76 5.68 -8.85
N MET A 47 -4.01 5.42 -9.93
CA MET A 47 -2.82 6.21 -10.27
C MET A 47 -3.16 7.64 -10.68
N GLY A 48 -4.32 7.88 -11.29
CA GLY A 48 -4.83 9.22 -11.62
C GLY A 48 -5.30 10.01 -10.41
N ASP A 49 -5.62 9.34 -9.31
CA ASP A 49 -6.07 9.94 -8.06
C ASP A 49 -4.92 10.30 -7.10
N VAL A 50 -3.73 9.71 -7.29
CA VAL A 50 -2.48 10.07 -6.61
C VAL A 50 -2.28 11.58 -6.42
N PRO A 51 -2.40 12.45 -7.45
CA PRO A 51 -2.21 13.89 -7.30
C PRO A 51 -3.23 14.57 -6.37
N ASN A 52 -4.40 13.98 -6.11
CA ASN A 52 -5.34 14.49 -5.11
C ASN A 52 -4.88 14.25 -3.67
N PHE A 53 -4.08 13.20 -3.44
CA PHE A 53 -3.69 12.75 -2.10
C PHE A 53 -2.21 12.98 -1.76
N SER A 54 -1.36 13.17 -2.77
CA SER A 54 0.08 13.33 -2.59
C SER A 54 0.74 14.09 -3.74
N ASN A 55 1.66 14.99 -3.39
CA ASN A 55 2.50 15.71 -4.35
C ASN A 55 3.72 14.88 -4.81
N LYS A 56 3.83 13.60 -4.39
CA LYS A 56 4.93 12.70 -4.72
C LYS A 56 4.39 11.40 -5.32
N GLN A 57 5.11 10.86 -6.32
CA GLN A 57 4.76 9.59 -6.94
C GLN A 57 4.76 8.46 -5.90
N PRO A 58 3.73 7.59 -5.87
CA PRO A 58 3.67 6.47 -4.96
C PRO A 58 4.74 5.44 -5.34
N ILE A 59 5.32 4.82 -4.32
CA ILE A 59 6.22 3.69 -4.50
C ILE A 59 5.38 2.43 -4.34
N PHE A 60 5.33 1.61 -5.39
CA PHE A 60 4.68 0.30 -5.33
C PHE A 60 5.68 -0.75 -4.91
N LEU A 61 5.41 -1.42 -3.80
CA LEU A 61 6.19 -2.54 -3.30
C LEU A 61 5.32 -3.80 -3.34
N THR A 62 5.85 -4.87 -3.92
CA THR A 62 5.22 -6.19 -3.91
C THR A 62 6.08 -7.16 -3.12
N GLY A 63 5.45 -7.99 -2.30
CA GLY A 63 6.15 -8.91 -1.42
C GLY A 63 5.22 -9.96 -0.85
N GLU A 64 5.81 -11.03 -0.33
CA GLU A 64 5.09 -12.13 0.31
C GLU A 64 5.10 -11.94 1.83
N VAL A 65 3.95 -12.15 2.47
CA VAL A 65 3.85 -12.10 3.93
C VAL A 65 4.36 -13.43 4.49
N LEU A 66 5.62 -13.45 4.92
CA LEU A 66 6.27 -14.66 5.45
C LEU A 66 5.73 -15.07 6.83
N LYS A 67 5.22 -14.11 7.61
CA LYS A 67 4.59 -14.35 8.91
C LYS A 67 3.59 -13.24 9.23
N ARG A 68 2.39 -13.62 9.64
CA ARG A 68 1.39 -12.72 10.22
C ARG A 68 1.15 -13.22 11.65
N THR A 69 1.51 -12.43 12.66
CA THR A 69 1.09 -12.75 14.03
C THR A 69 -0.36 -12.33 14.15
N VAL A 70 -1.27 -13.30 14.25
CA VAL A 70 -2.63 -13.05 14.70
C VAL A 70 -2.58 -13.00 16.22
N GLU A 71 -2.76 -11.82 16.81
CA GLU A 71 -3.10 -11.75 18.23
C GLU A 71 -4.57 -12.13 18.35
N SER A 72 -4.82 -13.21 19.11
CA SER A 72 -6.15 -13.76 19.43
C SER A 72 -6.84 -12.96 20.52
#